data_AF-A0A257YLP3-F1
#
_entry.id   AF-A0A257YLP3-F1
#
_cell.length_a   1.000
_cell.length_b   1.000
_cell.length_c   1.000
_cell.angle_alpha   90.00
_cell.angle_beta   90.00
_cell.angle_gamma   90.00
#
_symmetry.space_group_name_H-M   'P 1'
#
loop_
_entity.id
_entity.type
_entity.pdbx_description
1 polymer ?
#
loop_
_entity_poly.entity_id
_entity_poly.type
_entity_poly.pdbx_seq_one_letter_code
_entity_poly.pdbx_strand_id
1 'polypeptide(L)'
;MAAKAAADGGARVILLEQSPTLGGRAPVDETEAQGQPVATWLDTIEADLRARDSVTILTRTCGFGVYDHGYVLADERLSDHTPGDWRPKQRLWRIRAGKIITATGAIERPLSFAGNDVPGVMLASAVRDYVGNHAVSPGDRTVVVTNNDDAYRTALALKAAGLEVPVILDARESASGPLPEAARAAGIRVLIGRGIASVKGGKRVTGVAICAQAGEGAVLEEIACDAVAMSGGWSPVVHLWSHCGGKLLWDTAISAFV
;
A
#
# COMPACT_ATOMS: atom_id res chain seq x y z
N MET A 1 14.48 -9.65 -3.99
CA MET A 1 15.67 -9.35 -4.83
C MET A 1 16.94 -9.10 -4.02
N ALA A 2 17.00 -8.11 -3.11
CA ALA A 2 18.23 -7.82 -2.34
C ALA A 2 18.78 -9.05 -1.56
N ALA A 3 17.91 -9.81 -0.91
CA ALA A 3 18.29 -11.07 -0.24
C ALA A 3 18.95 -12.08 -1.20
N LYS A 4 18.39 -12.23 -2.41
CA LYS A 4 18.93 -13.10 -3.46
C LYS A 4 20.31 -12.64 -3.91
N ALA A 5 20.46 -11.35 -4.23
CA ALA A 5 21.76 -10.81 -4.65
C ALA A 5 22.84 -10.98 -3.58
N ALA A 6 22.51 -10.74 -2.30
CA ALA A 6 23.45 -10.96 -1.20
C ALA A 6 23.82 -12.44 -1.04
N ALA A 7 22.85 -13.35 -1.16
CA ALA A 7 23.07 -14.79 -1.09
C ALA A 7 23.89 -15.32 -2.29
N ASP A 8 23.65 -14.80 -3.50
CA ASP A 8 24.44 -15.09 -4.71
C ASP A 8 25.89 -14.64 -4.55
N GLY A 9 26.11 -13.55 -3.81
CA GLY A 9 27.45 -13.09 -3.40
C GLY A 9 28.09 -13.88 -2.25
N GLY A 10 27.47 -14.97 -1.78
CA GLY A 10 27.99 -15.84 -0.73
C GLY A 10 27.79 -15.32 0.70
N ALA A 11 26.99 -14.26 0.91
CA ALA A 11 26.71 -13.75 2.25
C ALA A 11 25.73 -14.67 3.00
N ARG A 12 25.84 -14.69 4.34
CA ARG A 12 24.78 -15.19 5.21
C ARG A 12 23.69 -14.13 5.37
N VAL A 13 22.45 -14.49 5.05
CA VAL A 13 21.32 -13.56 4.92
C VAL A 13 20.22 -13.92 5.91
N ILE A 14 19.66 -12.90 6.58
CA ILE A 14 18.40 -13.00 7.29
C ILE A 14 17.42 -12.06 6.60
N LEU A 15 16.32 -12.60 6.07
CA LEU A 15 15.22 -11.84 5.49
C LEU A 15 14.07 -11.78 6.49
N LEU A 16 13.71 -10.57 6.92
CA LEU A 16 12.58 -10.33 7.82
C LEU A 16 11.40 -9.79 7.03
N GLU A 17 10.22 -10.38 7.22
CA GLU A 17 8.96 -9.93 6.63
C GLU A 17 7.88 -9.91 7.70
N GLN A 18 7.21 -8.77 7.87
CA GLN A 18 6.16 -8.62 8.87
C GLN A 18 4.90 -9.42 8.50
N SER A 19 4.63 -9.62 7.21
CA SER A 19 3.49 -10.36 6.70
C SER A 19 3.67 -11.88 6.81
N PRO A 20 2.58 -12.67 6.72
CA PRO A 20 2.66 -14.13 6.70
C PRO A 20 3.36 -14.70 5.46
N THR A 21 3.41 -13.93 4.38
CA THR A 21 3.93 -14.33 3.07
C THR A 21 4.90 -13.26 2.57
N LEU A 22 5.83 -13.66 1.70
CA LEU A 22 6.68 -12.74 0.97
C LEU A 22 5.91 -12.06 -0.17
N GLY A 23 6.48 -10.95 -0.68
CA GLY A 23 5.99 -10.27 -1.89
C GLY A 23 5.47 -8.85 -1.67
N GLY A 24 5.21 -8.47 -0.42
CA GLY A 24 4.73 -7.12 -0.10
C GLY A 24 3.47 -6.77 -0.90
N ARG A 25 3.49 -5.63 -1.60
CA ARG A 25 2.36 -5.17 -2.43
C ARG A 25 2.31 -5.77 -3.84
N ALA A 26 3.37 -6.42 -4.32
CA ALA A 26 3.45 -6.91 -5.69
C ALA A 26 2.26 -7.80 -6.11
N PRO A 27 1.74 -8.74 -5.26
CA PRO A 27 0.58 -9.55 -5.61
C PRO A 27 -0.70 -8.77 -5.90
N VAL A 28 -0.81 -7.53 -5.38
CA VAL A 28 -1.99 -6.68 -5.54
C VAL A 28 -1.79 -5.64 -6.63
N ASP A 29 -0.59 -5.06 -6.70
CA ASP A 29 -0.34 -3.87 -7.51
C ASP A 29 0.22 -4.16 -8.90
N GLU A 30 0.82 -5.35 -9.08
CA GLU A 30 1.55 -5.72 -10.30
C GLU A 30 0.96 -7.00 -10.92
N THR A 31 0.96 -7.06 -12.25
CA THR A 31 0.58 -8.26 -12.99
C THR A 31 1.79 -9.14 -13.29
N GLU A 32 2.96 -8.53 -13.49
CA GLU A 32 4.20 -9.21 -13.83
C GLU A 32 5.39 -8.69 -13.02
N ALA A 33 6.34 -9.56 -12.73
CA ALA A 33 7.64 -9.24 -12.15
C ALA A 33 8.72 -10.04 -12.88
N GLN A 34 9.79 -9.36 -13.31
CA GLN A 34 10.90 -9.98 -14.07
C GLN A 34 10.43 -10.77 -15.31
N GLY A 35 9.41 -10.27 -16.02
CA GLY A 35 8.86 -10.89 -17.24
C GLY A 35 8.03 -12.15 -16.99
N GLN A 36 7.59 -12.39 -15.76
CA GLN A 36 6.75 -13.52 -15.38
C GLN A 36 5.54 -13.03 -14.58
N PRO A 37 4.42 -13.77 -14.54
CA PRO A 37 3.34 -13.49 -13.60
C PRO A 37 3.86 -13.41 -12.16
N VAL A 38 3.41 -12.41 -11.39
CA VAL A 38 3.93 -12.14 -10.03
C VAL A 38 3.93 -13.38 -9.14
N ALA A 39 2.85 -14.17 -9.17
CA ALA A 39 2.74 -15.40 -8.37
C ALA A 39 3.87 -16.39 -8.72
N THR A 40 4.08 -16.66 -10.01
CA THR A 40 5.14 -17.57 -10.48
C THR A 40 6.53 -17.08 -10.11
N TRP A 41 6.76 -15.77 -10.24
CA TRP A 41 8.04 -15.17 -9.88
C TRP A 41 8.31 -15.28 -8.37
N LEU A 42 7.30 -15.00 -7.54
CA LEU A 42 7.41 -15.11 -6.07
C LEU A 42 7.67 -16.54 -5.62
N ASP A 43 6.94 -17.52 -6.18
CA ASP A 43 7.15 -18.94 -5.88
C ASP A 43 8.58 -19.36 -6.24
N THR A 44 9.06 -18.92 -7.40
CA THR A 44 10.41 -19.25 -7.89
C THR A 44 11.50 -18.65 -7.00
N ILE A 45 11.40 -17.37 -6.66
CA ILE A 45 12.43 -16.70 -5.85
C ILE A 45 12.38 -17.15 -4.39
N GLU A 46 11.21 -17.44 -3.85
CA GLU A 46 11.08 -17.99 -2.50
C GLU A 46 11.67 -19.40 -2.42
N ALA A 47 11.39 -20.27 -3.40
CA ALA A 47 11.99 -21.60 -3.47
C ALA A 47 13.53 -21.55 -3.57
N ASP A 48 14.08 -20.69 -4.45
CA ASP A 48 15.54 -20.47 -4.55
C ASP A 48 16.15 -20.04 -3.22
N LEU A 49 15.52 -19.07 -2.53
CA LEU A 49 16.02 -18.57 -1.25
C LEU A 49 15.92 -19.63 -0.14
N ARG A 50 14.83 -20.39 -0.07
CA ARG A 50 14.63 -21.44 0.95
C ARG A 50 15.55 -22.64 0.77
N ALA A 51 16.02 -22.91 -0.46
CA ALA A 51 16.95 -23.99 -0.74
C ALA A 51 18.40 -23.70 -0.30
N ARG A 52 18.69 -22.49 0.21
CA ARG A 52 20.05 -22.07 0.58
C ARG A 52 20.27 -22.11 2.07
N ASP A 53 21.25 -22.90 2.51
CA ASP A 53 21.66 -22.99 3.92
C ASP A 53 22.15 -21.65 4.49
N SER A 54 22.61 -20.73 3.64
CA SER A 54 23.06 -19.39 4.03
C SER A 54 21.92 -18.39 4.25
N VAL A 55 20.67 -18.74 3.94
CA VAL A 55 19.52 -17.84 4.00
C VAL A 55 18.54 -18.29 5.08
N THR A 56 18.21 -17.40 6.00
CA THR A 56 17.11 -17.58 6.95
C THR A 56 15.98 -16.62 6.60
N ILE A 57 14.78 -17.13 6.36
CA ILE A 57 13.58 -16.33 6.09
C ILE A 57 12.68 -16.38 7.31
N LEU A 58 12.38 -15.21 7.89
CA LEU A 58 11.49 -15.04 9.03
C LEU A 58 10.28 -14.19 8.60
N THR A 59 9.18 -14.86 8.26
CA THR A 59 7.86 -14.22 8.06
C THR A 59 7.18 -13.93 9.39
N ARG A 60 6.10 -13.16 9.40
CA ARG A 60 5.41 -12.69 10.63
C ARG A 60 6.36 -12.00 11.61
N THR A 61 7.47 -11.46 11.12
CA THR A 61 8.58 -10.93 11.90
C THR A 61 8.83 -9.47 11.56
N CYS A 62 8.52 -8.56 12.50
CA CYS A 62 8.69 -7.13 12.31
C CYS A 62 10.06 -6.69 12.85
N GLY A 63 10.94 -6.21 11.97
CA GLY A 63 12.13 -5.47 12.38
C GLY A 63 11.73 -4.07 12.85
N PHE A 64 11.77 -3.83 14.17
CA PHE A 64 11.24 -2.60 14.75
C PHE A 64 12.33 -1.62 15.23
N GLY A 65 13.60 -2.02 15.21
CA GLY A 65 14.68 -1.16 15.64
C GLY A 65 16.02 -1.51 15.01
N VAL A 66 16.76 -0.49 14.58
CA VAL A 66 18.17 -0.57 14.20
C VAL A 66 18.95 0.37 15.11
N TYR A 67 20.05 -0.13 15.67
CA TYR A 67 20.92 0.56 16.62
C TYR A 67 22.38 0.41 16.21
N ASP A 68 23.26 1.00 17.01
CA ASP A 68 24.70 1.05 16.78
C ASP A 68 25.32 -0.33 16.49
N HIS A 69 26.37 -0.29 15.66
CA HIS A 69 27.18 -1.45 15.30
C HIS A 69 26.36 -2.61 14.69
N GLY A 70 25.36 -2.28 13.87
CA GLY A 70 24.57 -3.27 13.12
C GLY A 70 23.66 -4.13 14.01
N TYR A 71 23.17 -3.57 15.11
CA TYR A 71 22.24 -4.27 16.00
C TYR A 71 20.80 -4.05 15.56
N VAL A 72 20.09 -5.14 15.27
CA VAL A 72 18.68 -5.11 14.87
C VAL A 72 17.85 -5.85 15.91
N LEU A 73 16.73 -5.24 16.31
CA LEU A 73 15.69 -5.92 17.08
C LEU A 73 14.52 -6.24 16.16
N ALA A 74 14.01 -7.46 16.29
CA ALA A 74 12.82 -7.90 15.59
C ALA A 74 11.90 -8.73 16.48
N ASP A 75 10.60 -8.62 16.26
CA ASP A 75 9.56 -9.38 16.95
C ASP A 75 8.94 -10.40 15.99
N GLU A 76 9.12 -11.69 16.26
CA GLU A 76 8.53 -12.80 15.51
C GLU A 76 7.26 -13.31 16.20
N ARG A 77 6.14 -13.27 15.51
CA ARG A 77 4.84 -13.80 15.99
C ARG A 77 4.71 -15.28 15.64
N LEU A 78 5.15 -16.13 16.56
CA LEU A 78 5.24 -17.58 16.40
C LEU A 78 3.87 -18.28 16.44
N SER A 79 3.03 -17.97 17.42
CA SER A 79 1.75 -18.67 17.63
C SER A 79 0.54 -17.78 17.88
N ASP A 80 0.65 -16.45 17.69
CA ASP A 80 -0.50 -15.53 17.72
C ASP A 80 -1.63 -15.94 16.74
N HIS A 81 -1.27 -16.63 15.66
CA HIS A 81 -2.19 -17.13 14.63
C HIS A 81 -2.63 -18.59 14.83
N THR A 82 -2.18 -19.26 15.90
CA THR A 82 -2.51 -20.65 16.26
C THR A 82 -2.71 -20.76 17.78
N PRO A 83 -3.75 -20.12 18.33
CA PRO A 83 -3.98 -20.12 19.78
C PRO A 83 -4.21 -21.54 20.30
N GLY A 84 -3.66 -21.84 21.49
CA GLY A 84 -3.81 -23.15 22.14
C GLY A 84 -2.67 -24.13 21.88
N ASP A 85 -1.69 -23.78 21.06
CA ASP A 85 -0.41 -24.48 21.06
C ASP A 85 0.45 -24.08 22.28
N TRP A 86 1.27 -25.00 22.80
CA TRP A 86 2.15 -24.74 23.95
C TRP A 86 3.42 -23.95 23.58
N ARG A 87 3.52 -23.45 22.34
CA ARG A 87 4.70 -22.72 21.87
C ARG A 87 4.67 -21.28 22.42
N PRO A 88 5.83 -20.61 22.54
CA PRO A 88 5.84 -19.18 22.85
C PRO A 88 5.04 -18.40 21.82
N LYS A 89 4.24 -17.42 22.27
CA LYS A 89 3.47 -16.54 21.39
C LYS A 89 4.35 -15.74 20.44
N GLN A 90 5.39 -15.14 21.01
CA GLN A 90 6.29 -14.22 20.33
C GLN A 90 7.73 -14.49 20.72
N ARG A 91 8.66 -14.14 19.83
CA ARG A 91 10.11 -14.23 20.06
C ARG A 91 10.77 -12.92 19.69
N LEU A 92 11.51 -12.37 20.66
CA LEU A 92 12.41 -11.25 20.42
C LEU A 92 13.73 -11.75 19.83
N TRP A 93 14.04 -11.30 18.63
CA TRP A 93 15.34 -11.50 17.98
C TRP A 93 16.28 -10.34 18.30
N ARG A 94 17.53 -10.69 18.61
CA ARG A 94 18.65 -9.77 18.78
C ARG A 94 19.70 -10.12 17.74
N ILE A 95 19.71 -9.38 16.65
CA ILE A 95 20.50 -9.72 15.46
C ILE A 95 21.69 -8.77 15.37
N ARG A 96 22.89 -9.31 15.15
CA ARG A 96 24.08 -8.55 14.80
C ARG A 96 24.40 -8.79 13.32
N ALA A 97 24.25 -7.76 12.50
CA ALA A 97 24.46 -7.84 11.06
C ALA A 97 25.63 -6.96 10.62
N GLY A 98 26.46 -7.48 9.71
CA GLY A 98 27.54 -6.67 9.11
C GLY A 98 27.04 -5.61 8.14
N LYS A 99 25.88 -5.85 7.52
CA LYS A 99 25.17 -4.94 6.62
C LYS A 99 23.67 -5.08 6.85
N ILE A 100 22.95 -3.98 6.73
CA ILE A 100 21.49 -3.91 6.88
C ILE A 100 20.95 -3.24 5.62
N ILE A 101 19.93 -3.85 5.02
CA ILE A 101 19.21 -3.30 3.86
C ILE A 101 17.77 -3.11 4.28
N THR A 102 17.26 -1.88 4.20
CA THR A 102 15.86 -1.56 4.47
C THR A 102 15.11 -1.50 3.14
N ALA A 103 14.14 -2.41 2.96
CA ALA A 103 13.25 -2.45 1.80
C ALA A 103 11.79 -2.39 2.28
N THR A 104 11.49 -1.40 3.13
CA THR A 104 10.27 -1.29 3.95
C THR A 104 9.08 -0.65 3.21
N GLY A 105 9.22 -0.37 1.92
CA GLY A 105 8.16 0.17 1.08
C GLY A 105 7.77 1.62 1.43
N ALA A 106 6.53 1.97 1.09
CA ALA A 106 5.91 3.26 1.37
C ALA A 106 4.48 3.05 1.90
N ILE A 107 4.00 3.96 2.74
CA ILE A 107 2.63 3.95 3.27
C ILE A 107 1.81 5.00 2.51
N GLU A 108 0.62 4.62 2.03
CA GLU A 108 -0.27 5.55 1.35
C GLU A 108 -0.82 6.58 2.35
N ARG A 109 -0.93 7.83 1.90
CA ARG A 109 -1.42 8.95 2.71
C ARG A 109 -2.90 9.20 2.47
N PRO A 110 -3.66 9.58 3.52
CA PRO A 110 -5.00 10.09 3.34
C PRO A 110 -5.00 11.48 2.69
N LEU A 111 -6.18 11.91 2.25
CA LEU A 111 -6.46 13.30 1.87
C LEU A 111 -7.30 13.97 2.97
N SER A 112 -7.08 15.26 3.19
CA SER A 112 -7.84 16.05 4.16
C SER A 112 -9.05 16.71 3.50
N PHE A 113 -10.25 16.35 3.92
CA PHE A 113 -11.52 16.96 3.51
C PHE A 113 -12.59 16.71 4.59
N ALA A 114 -13.70 17.44 4.55
CA ALA A 114 -14.74 17.31 5.58
C ALA A 114 -15.39 15.92 5.57
N GLY A 115 -15.43 15.25 6.72
CA GLY A 115 -15.97 13.89 6.85
C GLY A 115 -15.06 12.78 6.30
N ASN A 116 -13.75 13.03 6.16
CA ASN A 116 -12.78 12.01 5.73
C ASN A 116 -12.53 10.89 6.77
N ASP A 117 -13.21 10.94 7.91
CA ASP A 117 -13.21 9.98 9.00
C ASP A 117 -14.49 9.13 9.08
N VAL A 118 -15.49 9.42 8.24
CA VAL A 118 -16.76 8.68 8.21
C VAL A 118 -16.50 7.22 7.81
N PRO A 119 -17.09 6.22 8.50
CA PRO A 119 -16.94 4.81 8.13
C PRO A 119 -17.31 4.54 6.67
N GLY A 120 -16.41 3.92 5.91
CA GLY A 120 -16.52 3.75 4.45
C GLY A 120 -15.56 4.64 3.66
N VAL A 121 -14.93 5.64 4.30
CA VAL A 121 -13.76 6.33 3.75
C VAL A 121 -12.51 5.52 4.07
N MET A 122 -11.75 5.16 3.03
CA MET A 122 -10.61 4.24 3.12
C MET A 122 -9.47 4.69 2.20
N LEU A 123 -8.24 4.30 2.52
CA LEU A 123 -7.11 4.42 1.60
C LEU A 123 -7.39 3.60 0.32
N ALA A 124 -7.04 4.15 -0.85
CA ALA A 124 -7.32 3.51 -2.14
C ALA A 124 -6.57 2.17 -2.29
N SER A 125 -5.33 2.10 -1.80
CA SER A 125 -4.56 0.85 -1.72
C SER A 125 -5.21 -0.17 -0.80
N ALA A 126 -5.75 0.25 0.35
CA ALA A 126 -6.44 -0.66 1.27
C ALA A 126 -7.72 -1.22 0.65
N VAL A 127 -8.51 -0.39 -0.06
CA VAL A 127 -9.67 -0.86 -0.83
C VAL A 127 -9.26 -1.94 -1.84
N ARG A 128 -8.15 -1.70 -2.55
CA ARG A 128 -7.58 -2.66 -3.51
C ARG A 128 -7.10 -3.95 -2.82
N ASP A 129 -6.48 -3.85 -1.65
CA ASP A 129 -6.03 -5.00 -0.86
C ASP A 129 -7.23 -5.85 -0.38
N TYR A 130 -8.33 -5.24 0.06
CA TYR A 130 -9.55 -5.98 0.44
C TYR A 130 -10.15 -6.77 -0.72
N VAL A 131 -10.23 -6.15 -1.90
CA VAL A 131 -10.77 -6.81 -3.10
C VAL A 131 -9.82 -7.90 -3.58
N GLY A 132 -8.53 -7.59 -3.75
CA GLY A 132 -7.54 -8.49 -4.33
C GLY A 132 -7.15 -9.66 -3.42
N ASN A 133 -6.87 -9.40 -2.14
CA ASN A 133 -6.35 -10.43 -1.22
C ASN A 133 -7.45 -11.13 -0.41
N HIS A 134 -8.58 -10.47 -0.20
CA HIS A 134 -9.62 -10.95 0.70
C HIS A 134 -10.95 -11.23 0.02
N ALA A 135 -11.10 -10.89 -1.27
CA ALA A 135 -12.36 -10.99 -2.01
C ALA A 135 -13.52 -10.28 -1.28
N VAL A 136 -13.22 -9.18 -0.58
CA VAL A 136 -14.19 -8.36 0.15
C VAL A 136 -14.44 -7.08 -0.62
N SER A 137 -15.71 -6.78 -0.88
CA SER A 137 -16.14 -5.47 -1.39
C SER A 137 -16.27 -4.49 -0.21
N PRO A 138 -15.54 -3.36 -0.20
CA PRO A 138 -15.78 -2.30 0.78
C PRO A 138 -17.12 -1.54 0.55
N GLY A 139 -17.69 -1.67 -0.65
CA GLY A 139 -18.93 -1.02 -1.08
C GLY A 139 -19.23 -1.31 -2.55
N ASP A 140 -20.50 -1.36 -2.93
CA ASP A 140 -20.94 -1.64 -4.30
C ASP A 140 -20.71 -0.45 -5.24
N ARG A 141 -20.68 0.79 -4.71
CA ARG A 141 -20.50 2.06 -5.42
C ARG A 141 -19.44 2.91 -4.75
N THR A 142 -18.20 2.79 -5.21
CA THR A 142 -17.05 3.48 -4.61
C THR A 142 -16.68 4.72 -5.41
N VAL A 143 -16.67 5.89 -4.76
CA VAL A 143 -16.05 7.09 -5.32
C VAL A 143 -14.55 7.07 -5.06
N VAL A 144 -13.75 7.40 -6.06
CA VAL A 144 -12.29 7.49 -5.91
C VAL A 144 -11.88 8.97 -5.91
N VAL A 145 -11.02 9.38 -4.98
CA VAL A 145 -10.41 10.72 -4.96
C VAL A 145 -8.88 10.60 -4.88
N THR A 146 -8.16 11.34 -5.74
CA THR A 146 -6.71 11.17 -5.88
C THR A 146 -5.97 12.45 -6.24
N ASN A 147 -4.69 12.51 -5.90
CA ASN A 147 -3.73 13.49 -6.43
C ASN A 147 -2.64 12.85 -7.31
N ASN A 148 -2.74 11.55 -7.60
CA ASN A 148 -1.74 10.76 -8.31
C ASN A 148 -2.39 9.61 -9.12
N ASP A 149 -1.59 8.91 -9.92
CA ASP A 149 -2.11 7.84 -10.79
C ASP A 149 -2.47 6.53 -10.07
N ASP A 150 -1.98 6.26 -8.86
CA ASP A 150 -2.14 4.95 -8.23
C ASP A 150 -3.61 4.59 -7.97
N ALA A 151 -4.43 5.57 -7.59
CA ALA A 151 -5.85 5.34 -7.32
C ALA A 151 -6.65 4.87 -8.55
N TYR A 152 -6.15 5.14 -9.77
CA TYR A 152 -6.76 4.61 -10.99
C TYR A 152 -6.63 3.09 -11.06
N ARG A 153 -5.55 2.50 -10.51
CA ARG A 153 -5.43 1.04 -10.37
C ARG A 153 -6.55 0.50 -9.48
N THR A 154 -6.87 1.19 -8.39
CA THR A 154 -8.00 0.82 -7.52
C THR A 154 -9.32 0.90 -8.26
N ALA A 155 -9.58 1.98 -9.00
CA ALA A 155 -10.82 2.12 -9.79
C ALA A 155 -10.98 0.99 -10.82
N LEU A 156 -9.89 0.64 -11.52
CA LEU A 156 -9.87 -0.44 -12.51
C LEU A 156 -10.06 -1.81 -11.84
N ALA A 157 -9.44 -2.05 -10.68
CA ALA A 157 -9.60 -3.29 -9.92
C ALA A 157 -11.04 -3.47 -9.43
N LEU A 158 -11.67 -2.41 -8.92
CA LEU A 158 -13.09 -2.42 -8.53
C LEU A 158 -13.98 -2.76 -9.73
N LYS A 159 -13.74 -2.11 -10.88
CA LYS A 159 -14.51 -2.38 -12.10
C LYS A 159 -14.32 -3.81 -12.60
N ALA A 160 -13.10 -4.35 -12.55
CA ALA A 160 -12.79 -5.72 -12.91
C ALA A 160 -13.47 -6.75 -11.98
N ALA A 161 -13.66 -6.39 -10.70
CA ALA A 161 -14.42 -7.18 -9.73
C ALA A 161 -15.95 -7.06 -9.89
N GLY A 162 -16.43 -6.28 -10.87
CA GLY A 162 -17.87 -6.09 -11.12
C GLY A 162 -18.54 -5.02 -10.26
N LEU A 163 -17.75 -4.23 -9.51
CA LEU A 163 -18.25 -3.13 -8.68
C LEU A 163 -18.39 -1.83 -9.49
N GLU A 164 -19.17 -0.89 -8.97
CA GLU A 164 -19.41 0.39 -9.61
C GLU A 164 -18.43 1.45 -9.09
N VAL A 165 -17.88 2.24 -10.01
CA VAL A 165 -17.08 3.43 -9.72
C VAL A 165 -17.80 4.63 -10.36
N PRO A 166 -18.67 5.35 -9.62
CA PRO A 166 -19.47 6.43 -10.20
C PRO A 166 -18.60 7.58 -10.74
N VAL A 167 -17.49 7.88 -10.07
CA VAL A 167 -16.55 8.92 -10.48
C VAL A 167 -15.16 8.72 -9.88
N ILE A 168 -14.14 9.12 -10.63
CA ILE A 168 -12.79 9.44 -10.12
C ILE A 168 -12.64 10.96 -10.08
N LEU A 169 -12.38 11.50 -8.91
CA LEU A 169 -12.06 12.91 -8.67
C LEU A 169 -10.53 13.04 -8.62
N ASP A 170 -9.96 13.70 -9.61
CA ASP A 170 -8.53 13.95 -9.68
C ASP A 170 -8.25 15.42 -9.35
N ALA A 171 -7.45 15.64 -8.31
CA ALA A 171 -7.07 16.98 -7.86
C ALA A 171 -6.20 17.72 -8.90
N ARG A 172 -5.53 16.99 -9.80
CA ARG A 172 -4.66 17.58 -10.82
C ARG A 172 -5.47 18.24 -11.91
N GLU A 173 -4.95 19.34 -12.46
CA GLU A 173 -5.53 20.04 -13.61
C GLU A 173 -5.44 19.23 -14.91
N SER A 174 -4.55 18.23 -14.96
CA SER A 174 -4.47 17.28 -16.05
C SER A 174 -4.13 15.89 -15.52
N ALA A 175 -4.75 14.87 -16.11
CA ALA A 175 -4.50 13.47 -15.82
C ALA A 175 -4.42 12.72 -17.14
N SER A 176 -3.20 12.60 -17.67
CA SER A 176 -2.90 11.84 -18.89
C SER A 176 -1.96 10.69 -18.55
N GLY A 177 -1.97 9.66 -19.38
CA GLY A 177 -1.12 8.49 -19.22
C GLY A 177 -1.89 7.18 -19.17
N PRO A 178 -1.20 6.04 -19.05
CA PRO A 178 -1.81 4.73 -19.26
C PRO A 178 -2.99 4.46 -18.33
N LEU A 179 -2.89 4.84 -17.06
CA LEU A 179 -3.91 4.55 -16.05
C LEU A 179 -5.16 5.46 -16.18
N PRO A 180 -5.04 6.80 -16.28
CA PRO A 180 -6.19 7.65 -16.60
C PRO A 180 -6.89 7.27 -17.91
N GLU A 181 -6.14 6.98 -18.98
CA GLU A 181 -6.76 6.58 -20.25
C GLU A 181 -7.45 5.22 -20.15
N ALA A 182 -6.87 4.24 -19.44
CA ALA A 182 -7.52 2.96 -19.21
C ALA A 182 -8.84 3.11 -18.43
N ALA A 183 -8.89 3.97 -17.42
CA ALA A 183 -10.12 4.22 -16.68
C ALA A 183 -11.21 4.86 -17.56
N ARG A 184 -10.85 5.83 -18.40
CA ARG A 184 -11.79 6.42 -19.38
C ARG A 184 -12.28 5.39 -20.39
N ALA A 185 -11.38 4.56 -20.91
CA ALA A 185 -11.72 3.48 -21.84
C ALA A 185 -12.62 2.41 -21.20
N ALA A 186 -12.48 2.19 -19.88
CA ALA A 186 -13.38 1.34 -19.09
C ALA A 186 -14.74 2.00 -18.76
N GLY A 187 -15.01 3.20 -19.30
CA GLY A 187 -16.25 3.94 -19.11
C GLY A 187 -16.39 4.61 -17.74
N ILE A 188 -15.30 4.77 -16.99
CA ILE A 188 -15.32 5.45 -15.69
C ILE A 188 -15.31 6.96 -15.92
N ARG A 189 -16.24 7.67 -15.26
CA ARG A 189 -16.27 9.14 -15.28
C ARG A 189 -15.06 9.68 -14.53
N VAL A 190 -14.21 10.45 -15.20
CA VAL A 190 -13.03 11.10 -14.60
C VAL A 190 -13.24 12.61 -14.61
N LEU A 191 -13.19 13.24 -13.43
CA LEU A 191 -13.26 14.69 -13.29
C LEU A 191 -11.93 15.23 -12.75
N ILE A 192 -11.22 15.99 -13.58
CA ILE A 192 -9.96 16.68 -13.26
C ILE A 192 -10.21 18.02 -12.58
N GLY A 193 -9.25 18.49 -11.78
CA GLY A 193 -9.36 19.71 -10.98
C GLY A 193 -10.55 19.66 -10.00
N ARG A 194 -10.87 18.48 -9.47
CA ARG A 194 -11.98 18.26 -8.54
C ARG A 194 -11.50 17.59 -7.26
N GLY A 195 -12.21 17.88 -6.18
CA GLY A 195 -12.04 17.26 -4.87
C GLY A 195 -13.38 16.97 -4.20
N ILE A 196 -13.32 16.43 -2.99
CA ILE A 196 -14.49 16.23 -2.13
C ILE A 196 -14.64 17.46 -1.22
N ALA A 197 -15.80 18.12 -1.28
CA ALA A 197 -16.15 19.18 -0.34
C ALA A 197 -16.55 18.62 1.01
N SER A 198 -17.39 17.57 1.00
CA SER A 198 -17.79 16.85 2.21
C SER A 198 -18.27 15.44 1.90
N VAL A 199 -18.05 14.52 2.83
CA VAL A 199 -18.68 13.20 2.84
C VAL A 199 -20.04 13.29 3.50
N LYS A 200 -21.01 12.56 2.95
CA LYS A 200 -22.37 12.45 3.49
C LYS A 200 -22.53 11.15 4.27
N GLY A 201 -23.36 11.22 5.31
CA GLY A 201 -23.59 10.13 6.24
C GLY A 201 -22.82 10.33 7.55
N GLY A 202 -23.17 9.54 8.57
CA GLY A 202 -22.54 9.63 9.90
C GLY A 202 -22.04 8.28 10.40
N LYS A 203 -22.90 7.27 10.39
CA LYS A 203 -22.51 5.89 10.75
C LYS A 203 -21.87 5.11 9.60
N ARG A 204 -22.06 5.59 8.37
CA ARG A 204 -21.45 5.09 7.14
C ARG A 204 -21.56 6.14 6.04
N VAL A 205 -20.73 6.05 5.01
CA VAL A 205 -20.85 6.83 3.78
C VAL A 205 -22.19 6.53 3.10
N THR A 206 -22.86 7.58 2.64
CA THR A 206 -24.05 7.49 1.78
C THR A 206 -23.92 8.31 0.49
N GLY A 207 -22.83 9.07 0.36
CA GLY A 207 -22.55 9.92 -0.78
C GLY A 207 -21.42 10.90 -0.48
N VAL A 208 -21.06 11.69 -1.49
CA VAL A 208 -20.11 12.80 -1.38
C VAL A 208 -20.66 14.03 -2.09
N ALA A 209 -20.34 15.21 -1.57
CA ALA A 209 -20.46 16.46 -2.29
C ALA A 209 -19.09 16.81 -2.90
N ILE A 210 -19.06 17.14 -4.18
CA ILE A 210 -17.82 17.46 -4.89
C ILE A 210 -17.68 18.98 -5.11
N CYS A 211 -16.44 19.45 -5.24
CA CYS A 211 -16.12 20.84 -5.51
C CYS A 211 -14.97 20.97 -6.51
N ALA A 212 -14.71 22.20 -6.94
CA ALA A 212 -13.45 22.55 -7.60
C ALA A 212 -12.30 22.42 -6.59
N GLN A 213 -11.21 21.76 -6.99
CA GLN A 213 -10.02 21.61 -6.14
C GLN A 213 -9.37 22.97 -5.84
N ALA A 214 -9.26 23.82 -6.87
CA ALA A 214 -8.86 25.21 -6.74
C ALA A 214 -10.12 26.07 -6.59
N GLY A 215 -10.61 26.24 -5.36
CA GLY A 215 -11.79 27.05 -5.07
C GLY A 215 -12.15 27.08 -3.59
N GLU A 216 -13.29 27.68 -3.27
CA GLU A 216 -13.77 27.88 -1.89
C GLU A 216 -14.51 26.65 -1.31
N GLY A 217 -14.47 25.50 -2.00
CA GLY A 217 -15.20 24.30 -1.58
C GLY A 217 -16.71 24.35 -1.83
N ALA A 218 -17.19 25.30 -2.65
CA ALA A 218 -18.60 25.36 -3.06
C ALA A 218 -19.04 24.05 -3.72
N VAL A 219 -20.18 23.52 -3.28
CA VAL A 219 -20.72 22.26 -3.78
C VAL A 219 -21.17 22.44 -5.23
N LEU A 220 -20.64 21.59 -6.11
CA LEU A 220 -21.00 21.55 -7.53
C LEU A 220 -22.03 20.47 -7.83
N GLU A 221 -21.88 19.30 -7.20
CA GLU A 221 -22.70 18.11 -7.42
C GLU A 221 -22.63 17.21 -6.19
N GLU A 222 -23.71 16.46 -5.94
CA GLU A 222 -23.71 15.38 -4.95
C GLU A 222 -23.83 14.03 -5.66
N ILE A 223 -23.01 13.07 -5.25
CA ILE A 223 -22.91 11.74 -5.86
C ILE A 223 -23.16 10.70 -4.77
N ALA A 224 -24.15 9.83 -4.99
CA ALA A 224 -24.44 8.72 -4.09
C ALA A 224 -23.36 7.63 -4.21
N CYS A 225 -22.86 7.17 -3.07
CA CYS A 225 -21.84 6.13 -2.98
C CYS A 225 -21.91 5.47 -1.59
N ASP A 226 -21.32 4.30 -1.43
CA ASP A 226 -21.26 3.56 -0.16
C ASP A 226 -19.83 3.47 0.41
N ALA A 227 -18.82 3.75 -0.41
CA ALA A 227 -17.44 3.88 0.00
C ALA A 227 -16.73 5.03 -0.73
N VAL A 228 -15.65 5.52 -0.12
CA VAL A 228 -14.71 6.47 -0.71
C VAL A 228 -13.31 5.88 -0.62
N ALA A 229 -12.64 5.73 -1.77
CA ALA A 229 -11.24 5.37 -1.86
C ALA A 229 -10.41 6.65 -2.06
N MET A 230 -9.55 7.01 -1.11
CA MET A 230 -8.70 8.20 -1.18
C MET A 230 -7.22 7.86 -1.36
N SER A 231 -6.53 8.62 -2.20
CA SER A 231 -5.07 8.53 -2.39
C SER A 231 -4.42 9.92 -2.36
N GLY A 232 -3.68 10.20 -1.29
CA GLY A 232 -2.88 11.42 -1.11
C GLY A 232 -1.42 11.27 -1.52
N GLY A 233 -1.08 10.20 -2.24
CA GLY A 233 0.28 9.80 -2.55
C GLY A 233 0.91 8.96 -1.45
N TRP A 234 2.23 8.75 -1.52
CA TRP A 234 2.92 7.76 -0.71
C TRP A 234 4.04 8.39 0.12
N SER A 235 4.15 7.96 1.38
CA SER A 235 5.26 8.29 2.27
C SER A 235 6.21 7.10 2.39
N PRO A 236 7.44 7.19 1.87
CA PRO A 236 8.48 6.17 2.11
C PRO A 236 8.62 5.82 3.59
N VAL A 237 8.74 4.52 3.90
CA VAL A 237 8.89 4.03 5.28
C VAL A 237 10.34 4.16 5.72
N VAL A 238 10.73 5.38 6.07
CA VAL A 238 12.10 5.75 6.46
C VAL A 238 12.42 5.56 7.94
N HIS A 239 11.49 5.01 8.73
CA HIS A 239 11.59 4.88 10.18
C HIS A 239 12.93 4.26 10.64
N LEU A 240 13.31 3.10 10.10
CA LEU A 240 14.56 2.42 10.47
C LEU A 240 15.82 3.19 10.04
N TRP A 241 15.75 3.95 8.94
CA TRP A 241 16.83 4.84 8.52
C TRP A 241 17.00 6.01 9.51
N SER A 242 15.88 6.63 9.90
CA SER A 242 15.86 7.73 10.86
C SER A 242 16.26 7.30 12.28
N HIS A 243 16.01 6.04 12.68
CA HIS A 243 16.46 5.50 13.98
C HIS A 243 17.98 5.60 14.15
N CYS A 244 18.76 5.48 13.08
CA CYS A 244 20.21 5.57 13.11
C CYS A 244 20.75 6.97 12.77
N GLY A 245 19.92 8.01 12.90
CA GLY A 245 20.30 9.39 12.61
C GLY A 245 20.37 9.74 11.12
N GLY A 246 19.87 8.86 10.25
CA GLY A 246 19.75 9.10 8.82
C GLY A 246 18.96 10.37 8.52
N LYS A 247 19.48 11.20 7.61
CA LYS A 247 18.83 12.44 7.17
C LYS A 247 17.89 12.16 6.01
N LEU A 248 16.83 12.95 5.93
CA LEU A 248 15.80 12.85 4.91
C LEU A 248 15.89 14.05 3.97
N LEU A 249 15.57 13.82 2.71
CA LEU A 249 15.45 14.86 1.70
C LEU A 249 13.98 15.04 1.34
N TRP A 250 13.59 16.26 0.97
CA TRP A 250 12.27 16.49 0.39
C TRP A 250 12.31 16.24 -1.10
N ASP A 251 11.50 15.29 -1.57
CA ASP A 251 11.27 15.03 -2.98
C ASP A 251 10.01 15.76 -3.44
N THR A 252 10.18 16.76 -4.31
CA THR A 252 9.07 17.57 -4.84
C THR A 252 8.22 16.83 -5.86
N ALA A 253 8.74 15.79 -6.53
CA ALA A 253 8.01 15.04 -7.55
C ALA A 253 6.91 14.18 -6.93
N ILE A 254 7.16 13.59 -5.75
CA ILE A 254 6.17 12.81 -4.98
C ILE A 254 5.64 13.54 -3.75
N SER A 255 6.17 14.74 -3.48
CA SER A 255 5.85 15.56 -2.31
C SER A 255 5.98 14.77 -1.00
N ALA A 256 7.13 14.15 -0.78
CA ALA A 256 7.39 13.29 0.38
C ALA A 256 8.84 13.37 0.86
N PHE A 257 9.10 12.91 2.08
CA PHE A 257 10.46 12.70 2.57
C PHE A 257 10.99 11.36 2.07
N VAL A 258 12.24 11.36 1.58
CA VAL A 258 13.00 10.18 1.12
C VAL A 258 14.29 10.01 1.91
#